data_AF-A0A392SDL0-F1
#
_entry.id   AF-A0A392SDL0-F1
#
_cell.length_a   1.000
_cell.length_b   1.000
_cell.length_c   1.000
_cell.angle_alpha   90.00
_cell.angle_beta   90.00
_cell.angle_gamma   90.00
#
_symmetry.space_group_name_H-M   'P 1'
#
loop_
_entity.id
_entity.type
_entity.pdbx_description
1 polymer ?
#
loop_
_entity_poly.entity_id
_entity_poly.type
_entity_poly.pdbx_seq_one_letter_code
_entity_poly.pdbx_strand_id
1 'polypeptide(L)'
;GKSKREAQRSLKGAQLQKKIEELAIDYNKLPVMFRQGSSVFSDRVDNVLIHQENGESSESYGKVIVQHIDIIGSAFWVEHPDILDEKLHVWKKC
;
A
#
# COMPACT_ATOMS: atom_id res chain seq x y z
N GLY A 1 -20.13 -22.51 17.50
CA GLY A 1 -18.77 -22.23 17.00
C GLY A 1 -17.74 -22.58 18.06
N LYS A 2 -16.47 -22.77 17.68
CA LYS A 2 -15.37 -23.00 18.64
C LYS A 2 -15.20 -21.77 19.55
N SER A 3 -14.84 -21.98 20.82
CA SER A 3 -14.42 -20.90 21.71
C SER A 3 -13.08 -20.29 21.25
N LYS A 4 -12.76 -19.08 21.75
CA LYS A 4 -11.48 -18.41 21.46
C LYS A 4 -10.26 -19.30 21.76
N ARG A 5 -10.28 -20.01 22.90
CA ARG A 5 -9.18 -20.90 23.33
C ARG A 5 -9.03 -22.11 22.41
N GLU A 6 -10.14 -22.72 22.01
CA GLU A 6 -10.14 -23.88 21.11
C GLU A 6 -9.68 -23.49 19.70
N ALA A 7 -10.13 -22.34 19.20
CA ALA A 7 -9.68 -21.81 17.92
C ALA A 7 -8.18 -21.54 17.93
N GLN A 8 -7.67 -20.85 18.95
CA GLN A 8 -6.24 -20.58 19.10
C GLN A 8 -5.42 -21.87 19.17
N ARG A 9 -5.84 -22.87 19.97
CA ARG A 9 -5.14 -24.16 20.06
C ARG A 9 -5.10 -24.87 18.71
N SER A 10 -6.18 -24.79 17.94
CA SER A 10 -6.26 -25.38 16.60
C SER A 10 -5.37 -24.67 15.57
N LEU A 11 -5.15 -23.36 15.73
CA LEU A 11 -4.33 -22.54 14.84
C LEU A 11 -2.82 -22.58 15.17
N LYS A 12 -2.47 -22.87 16.42
CA LYS A 12 -1.08 -22.85 16.89
C LYS A 12 -0.23 -23.90 16.17
N GLY A 13 0.88 -23.48 15.55
CA GLY A 13 1.85 -24.38 14.90
C GLY A 13 1.35 -25.02 13.60
N ALA A 14 0.18 -24.63 13.10
CA ALA A 14 -0.36 -25.16 11.86
C ALA A 14 0.27 -24.47 10.64
N GLN A 15 0.50 -25.23 9.56
CA GLN A 15 0.88 -24.67 8.26
C GLN A 15 -0.32 -23.90 7.67
N LEU A 16 -0.06 -22.66 7.23
CA LEU A 16 -1.09 -21.70 6.79
C LEU A 16 -2.02 -22.26 5.71
N GLN A 17 -1.48 -22.91 4.68
CA GLN A 17 -2.24 -23.43 3.53
C GLN A 17 -3.28 -24.48 3.96
N LYS A 18 -2.85 -25.50 4.72
CA LYS A 18 -3.74 -26.55 5.26
C LYS A 18 -4.91 -25.97 6.07
N LYS A 19 -4.65 -24.88 6.78
CA LYS A 19 -5.65 -24.22 7.65
C LYS A 19 -6.69 -23.41 6.87
N ILE A 20 -6.28 -22.76 5.78
CA ILE A 20 -7.18 -22.00 4.91
C ILE A 20 -8.14 -22.97 4.20
N GLU A 21 -7.63 -24.12 3.73
CA GLU A 21 -8.44 -25.20 3.16
C GLU A 21 -9.47 -25.74 4.16
N GLU A 22 -9.08 -25.97 5.42
CA GLU A 22 -9.98 -26.42 6.50
C GLU A 22 -11.14 -25.43 6.78
N LEU A 23 -10.96 -24.14 6.49
CA LEU A 23 -11.97 -23.11 6.75
C LEU A 23 -12.93 -22.90 5.58
N ALA A 24 -12.71 -23.58 4.44
CA ALA A 24 -13.50 -23.43 3.21
C ALA A 24 -13.69 -21.97 2.75
N ILE A 25 -12.77 -21.08 3.14
CA ILE A 25 -12.75 -19.68 2.73
C ILE A 25 -11.64 -19.52 1.70
N ASP A 26 -12.01 -19.02 0.52
CA ASP A 26 -11.04 -18.59 -0.46
C ASP A 26 -10.42 -17.25 0.00
N TYR A 27 -9.31 -17.34 0.74
CA TYR A 27 -8.61 -16.17 1.27
C TYR A 27 -8.27 -15.18 0.15
N ASN A 28 -7.94 -15.67 -1.05
CA ASN A 28 -7.55 -14.81 -2.17
C ASN A 28 -8.69 -13.99 -2.76
N LYS A 29 -9.95 -14.37 -2.50
CA LYS A 29 -11.14 -13.60 -2.90
C LYS A 29 -11.53 -12.53 -1.89
N LEU A 30 -10.88 -12.46 -0.73
CA LEU A 30 -11.15 -11.39 0.23
C LEU A 30 -10.67 -10.03 -0.33
N PRO A 31 -11.38 -8.94 0.01
CA PRO A 31 -10.96 -7.58 -0.34
C PRO A 31 -9.48 -7.36 -0.06
N VAL A 32 -8.79 -6.74 -1.02
CA VAL A 32 -7.33 -6.56 -0.97
C VAL A 32 -6.90 -5.79 0.28
N MET A 33 -7.71 -4.83 0.75
CA MET A 33 -7.48 -4.11 2.00
C MET A 33 -7.31 -5.01 3.24
N PHE A 34 -7.98 -6.17 3.30
CA PHE A 34 -7.85 -7.11 4.43
C PHE A 34 -6.60 -8.00 4.32
N ARG A 35 -6.03 -8.10 3.11
CA ARG A 35 -4.85 -8.93 2.82
C ARG A 35 -3.56 -8.13 2.81
N GLN A 36 -3.59 -6.92 2.29
CA GLN A 36 -2.42 -6.07 2.04
C GLN A 36 -2.41 -4.80 2.90
N GLY A 37 -3.49 -4.50 3.63
CA GLY A 37 -3.61 -3.26 4.39
C GLY A 37 -3.78 -2.03 3.49
N SER A 38 -3.41 -0.87 4.00
CA SER A 38 -3.50 0.42 3.29
C SER A 38 -2.13 1.10 3.28
N SER A 39 -1.65 1.43 2.09
CA SER A 39 -0.44 2.20 1.87
C SER A 39 -0.81 3.64 1.53
N VAL A 40 -0.22 4.59 2.25
CA VAL A 40 -0.43 6.02 2.06
C VAL A 40 0.88 6.66 1.64
N PHE A 41 0.91 7.29 0.48
CA PHE A 41 2.12 7.94 -0.04
C PHE A 41 1.78 9.20 -0.84
N SER A 42 2.78 10.07 -0.96
CA SER A 42 2.68 11.28 -1.79
C SER A 42 3.12 10.93 -3.20
N ASP A 43 2.23 11.13 -4.17
CA ASP A 43 2.51 10.89 -5.58
C ASP A 43 2.67 12.21 -6.31
N ARG A 44 3.76 12.35 -7.05
CA ARG A 44 3.99 13.47 -7.95
C ARG A 44 3.25 13.17 -9.23
N VAL A 45 1.94 13.42 -9.23
CA VAL A 45 1.19 13.41 -10.48
C VAL A 45 1.78 14.53 -11.34
N ASP A 46 2.56 14.14 -12.34
CA ASP A 46 2.98 15.01 -13.42
C ASP A 46 1.70 15.70 -13.96
N ASN A 47 1.54 16.99 -13.65
CA ASN A 47 0.46 17.83 -14.17
C ASN A 47 0.68 18.09 -15.68
N VAL A 48 1.04 17.07 -16.46
CA VAL A 48 1.27 17.14 -17.91
C VAL A 48 -0.03 17.43 -18.69
N LEU A 49 -1.19 17.47 -18.01
CA LEU A 49 -2.46 17.88 -18.61
C LEU A 49 -2.98 19.27 -18.21
N ILE A 50 -2.25 20.04 -17.40
CA ILE A 50 -2.60 21.46 -17.14
C ILE A 50 -1.41 22.35 -17.48
N HIS A 51 -0.93 22.24 -18.72
CA HIS A 51 -0.37 23.41 -19.39
C HIS A 51 -1.53 24.32 -19.81
N GLN A 52 -1.91 25.25 -18.95
CA GLN A 52 -2.34 26.56 -19.43
C GLN A 52 -1.45 27.59 -18.77
N GLU A 53 -0.47 28.03 -19.58
CA GLU A 53 -0.10 29.44 -19.71
C GLU A 53 -0.05 30.21 -18.39
N ASN A 54 1.07 30.08 -17.65
CA ASN A 54 1.72 31.18 -16.94
C ASN A 54 2.99 30.64 -16.27
N GLY A 55 4.14 31.22 -16.62
CA GLY A 55 5.47 30.79 -16.20
C GLY A 55 5.79 31.04 -14.73
N GLU A 56 5.03 30.41 -13.84
CA GLU A 56 5.30 30.38 -12.41
C GLU A 56 5.61 28.93 -12.04
N SER A 57 6.75 28.71 -11.39
CA SER A 57 7.21 27.40 -10.92
C SER A 57 6.18 26.85 -9.93
N SER A 58 5.21 26.09 -10.43
CA SER A 58 4.21 25.42 -9.62
C SER A 58 4.92 24.47 -8.67
N GLU A 59 4.96 24.83 -7.39
CA GLU A 59 5.38 23.96 -6.31
C GLU A 59 4.59 22.65 -6.46
N SER A 60 5.28 21.56 -6.78
CA SER A 60 4.65 20.26 -7.01
C SER A 60 4.20 19.70 -5.65
N TYR A 61 3.03 20.13 -5.18
CA TYR A 61 2.38 19.52 -4.03
C TYR A 61 1.96 18.12 -4.45
N GLY A 62 2.72 17.11 -4.01
CA GLY A 62 2.38 15.72 -4.27
C GLY A 62 1.00 15.38 -3.71
N LYS A 63 0.19 14.69 -4.50
CA LYS A 63 -1.16 14.27 -4.09
C LYS A 63 -1.01 13.09 -3.14
N VAL A 64 -1.66 13.14 -1.99
CA VAL A 64 -1.73 11.98 -1.09
C VAL A 64 -2.65 10.94 -1.70
N ILE A 65 -2.13 9.75 -1.96
CA ILE A 65 -2.86 8.60 -2.49
C ILE A 65 -2.92 7.50 -1.43
N VAL A 66 -4.07 6.85 -1.33
CA VAL A 66 -4.26 5.63 -0.53
C VAL A 66 -4.52 4.47 -1.47
N GLN A 67 -3.68 3.43 -1.41
CA GLN A 67 -3.83 2.22 -2.21
C GLN A 67 -3.74 0.96 -1.35
N HIS A 68 -4.30 -0.14 -1.84
CA HIS A 68 -4.20 -1.47 -1.26
C HIS A 68 -3.41 -2.34 -2.25
N ILE A 69 -2.08 -2.31 -2.14
CA ILE A 69 -1.16 -2.92 -3.10
C ILE A 69 0.00 -3.61 -2.38
N ASP A 70 0.65 -4.57 -3.05
CA ASP A 70 1.88 -5.18 -2.56
C ASP A 70 3.06 -4.20 -2.63
N ILE A 71 3.57 -3.81 -1.46
CA ILE A 71 4.75 -2.96 -1.31
C ILE A 71 6.03 -3.76 -1.02
N ILE A 72 5.93 -5.09 -0.90
CA ILE A 72 7.09 -5.97 -0.68
C ILE A 72 7.80 -6.21 -2.02
N GLY A 73 7.02 -6.44 -3.08
CA GLY A 73 7.54 -6.59 -4.45
C GLY A 73 8.14 -5.30 -5.01
N SER A 74 9.03 -5.45 -6.00
CA SER A 74 9.71 -4.31 -6.63
C SER A 74 8.80 -3.44 -7.51
N ALA A 75 7.67 -3.99 -7.99
CA ALA A 75 6.79 -3.30 -8.93
C ALA A 75 6.34 -1.93 -8.40
N PHE A 76 5.88 -1.87 -7.14
CA PHE A 76 5.46 -0.62 -6.49
C PHE A 76 6.57 0.44 -6.49
N TRP A 77 7.80 0.04 -6.15
CA TRP A 77 8.94 0.96 -6.06
C TRP A 77 9.45 1.41 -7.43
N VAL A 78 9.27 0.59 -8.47
CA VAL A 78 9.59 0.92 -9.87
C VAL A 78 8.55 1.88 -10.46
N GLU A 79 7.27 1.72 -10.10
CA GLU A 79 6.19 2.64 -10.50
C GLU A 79 6.28 3.99 -9.77
N HIS A 80 6.81 4.00 -8.55
CA HIS A 80 6.96 5.20 -7.73
C HIS A 80 8.42 5.45 -7.29
N PRO A 81 9.34 5.68 -8.24
CA PRO A 81 10.76 5.88 -7.92
C PRO A 81 11.00 7.12 -7.04
N ASP A 82 10.13 8.13 -7.14
CA ASP A 82 10.19 9.37 -6.38
C ASP A 82 10.05 9.18 -4.87
N ILE A 83 9.44 8.08 -4.42
CA ILE A 83 9.32 7.76 -2.98
C ILE A 83 10.71 7.48 -2.39
N LEU A 84 11.63 6.92 -3.19
CA LEU A 84 12.97 6.54 -2.76
C LEU A 84 14.04 7.59 -3.11
N ASP A 85 13.73 8.62 -3.90
CA ASP A 85 14.69 9.66 -4.24
C ASP A 85 14.92 10.62 -3.05
N GLU A 86 16.10 10.55 -2.44
CA GLU A 86 16.47 11.31 -1.24
C GLU A 86 16.59 12.82 -1.47
N LYS A 87 16.65 13.30 -2.73
CA LYS A 87 16.97 14.70 -3.07
C LYS A 87 15.92 15.74 -2.70
N LEU A 88 14.80 15.37 -2.08
CA LEU A 88 13.67 16.27 -1.81
C LEU A 88 13.45 16.62 -0.34
N HIS A 89 14.32 16.18 0.57
CA HIS A 89 14.22 16.52 1.98
C HIS A 89 14.84 17.88 2.35
N VAL A 90 14.61 18.93 1.54
CA VAL A 90 14.79 20.31 2.02
C VAL A 90 13.49 20.73 2.69
N TRP A 91 13.26 20.23 3.90
CA TRP A 91 12.34 20.90 4.81
C TRP A 91 12.94 22.27 5.12
N LYS A 92 12.45 23.33 4.46
CA LYS A 92 12.64 24.69 4.95
C LYS A 92 11.91 24.77 6.28
N LYS A 93 12.67 24.72 7.38
CA LYS A 93 12.18 25.05 8.72
C LYS A 93 11.53 26.43 8.67
N CYS A 94 10.27 26.49 9.08
CA CYS A 94 9.65 27.73 9.53
C CYS A 94 10.36 28.25 10.78
#